data_AF-A0A5C9ER21-F1
#
_entry.id   AF-A0A5C9ER21-F1
#
_cell.length_a   1.000
_cell.length_b   1.000
_cell.length_c   1.000
_cell.angle_alpha   90.00
_cell.angle_beta   90.00
_cell.angle_gamma   90.00
#
_symmetry.space_group_name_H-M   'P 1'
#
loop_
_entity.id
_entity.type
_entity.pdbx_description
1 polymer ?
#
loop_
_entity_poly.entity_id
_entity_poly.type
_entity_poly.pdbx_seq_one_letter_code
_entity_poly.pdbx_strand_id
1 'polypeptide(L)'
;MSMIEESELVLFILGIVSFIFIITNYSKLKQIPAFSIFMLSSGILLIAWFCTVFEAVFLYDFLNLVEHICYLSSSIMILIWIIFVIKARRSELHAGD
;
A
#
# COMPACT_ATOMS: atom_id res chain seq x y z
N MET A 1 -21.23 -17.24 -4.88
CA MET A 1 -20.00 -16.44 -5.02
C MET A 1 -20.27 -15.36 -6.03
N SER A 2 -20.36 -14.13 -5.56
CA SER A 2 -20.53 -12.97 -6.44
C SER A 2 -19.17 -12.58 -7.04
N MET A 3 -19.14 -11.98 -8.24
CA MET A 3 -17.90 -11.53 -8.89
C MET A 3 -17.01 -10.62 -8.03
N ILE A 4 -17.58 -9.99 -6.99
CA ILE A 4 -16.90 -9.04 -6.10
C ILE A 4 -15.98 -9.80 -5.12
N GLU A 5 -16.48 -10.87 -4.50
CA GLU A 5 -15.73 -11.71 -3.55
C GLU A 5 -14.48 -12.35 -4.20
N GLU A 6 -14.61 -12.82 -5.44
CA GLU A 6 -13.49 -13.40 -6.19
C GLU A 6 -12.42 -12.35 -6.52
N SER A 7 -12.82 -11.11 -6.77
CA SER A 7 -11.90 -10.01 -7.09
C SER A 7 -11.08 -9.59 -5.88
N GLU A 8 -11.69 -9.54 -4.70
CA GLU A 8 -11.01 -9.19 -3.44
C GLU A 8 -9.95 -10.22 -3.04
N LEU A 9 -10.25 -11.51 -3.19
CA LEU A 9 -9.28 -12.58 -2.92
C LEU A 9 -8.06 -12.48 -3.87
N VAL A 10 -8.30 -12.21 -5.15
CA VAL A 10 -7.23 -12.04 -6.15
C VAL A 10 -6.36 -10.82 -5.80
N LEU A 11 -6.98 -9.68 -5.45
CA LEU A 11 -6.25 -8.49 -5.02
C LEU A 11 -5.43 -8.74 -3.76
N PHE A 12 -5.98 -9.45 -2.79
CA PHE A 12 -5.25 -9.81 -1.57
C PHE A 12 -4.03 -10.68 -1.86
N ILE A 13 -4.18 -11.73 -2.68
CA ILE A 13 -3.06 -12.59 -3.11
C ILE A 13 -2.00 -11.77 -3.85
N LEU A 14 -2.41 -10.89 -4.77
CA LEU A 14 -1.51 -10.02 -5.50
C LEU A 14 -0.77 -9.05 -4.56
N GLY A 15 -1.48 -8.54 -3.55
CA GLY A 15 -0.92 -7.73 -2.47
C GLY A 15 0.16 -8.47 -1.69
N ILE A 16 -0.10 -9.72 -1.29
CA ILE A 16 0.90 -10.56 -0.60
C ILE A 16 2.14 -10.75 -1.48
N VAL A 17 1.96 -11.14 -2.75
CA VAL A 17 3.09 -11.36 -3.68
C VAL A 17 3.91 -10.08 -3.85
N SER A 18 3.23 -8.94 -4.03
CA SER A 18 3.87 -7.64 -4.14
C SER A 18 4.63 -7.27 -2.86
N PHE A 19 4.05 -7.52 -1.69
CA PHE A 19 4.67 -7.21 -0.41
C PHE A 19 5.90 -8.11 -0.15
N ILE A 20 5.82 -9.40 -0.47
CA ILE A 20 6.97 -10.32 -0.44
C ILE A 20 8.08 -9.84 -1.38
N PHE A 21 7.73 -9.39 -2.59
CA PHE A 21 8.70 -8.82 -3.52
C PHE A 21 9.42 -7.59 -2.92
N ILE A 22 8.67 -6.70 -2.26
CA ILE A 22 9.24 -5.52 -1.59
C ILE A 22 10.21 -5.93 -0.48
N ILE A 23 9.82 -6.89 0.37
CA ILE A 23 10.68 -7.38 1.48
C ILE A 23 11.93 -8.07 0.92
N THR A 24 11.78 -8.93 -0.09
CA THR A 24 12.90 -9.68 -0.68
C THR A 24 13.90 -8.74 -1.35
N ASN A 25 13.43 -7.63 -1.92
CA ASN A 25 14.26 -6.61 -2.56
C ASN A 25 14.57 -5.41 -1.66
N TYR A 26 14.31 -5.50 -0.36
CA TYR A 26 14.43 -4.39 0.59
C TYR A 26 15.78 -3.68 0.52
N SER A 27 16.89 -4.43 0.41
CA SER A 27 18.24 -3.86 0.34
C SER A 27 18.47 -2.92 -0.85
N LYS A 28 17.79 -3.15 -1.97
CA LYS A 28 17.84 -2.29 -3.16
C LYS A 28 16.83 -1.15 -3.05
N LEU A 29 15.60 -1.47 -2.63
CA LEU A 29 14.50 -0.51 -2.60
C LEU A 29 14.63 0.55 -1.50
N LYS A 30 15.33 0.26 -0.40
CA LYS A 30 15.58 1.25 0.68
C LYS A 30 16.38 2.48 0.23
N GLN A 31 16.98 2.45 -0.96
CA GLN A 31 17.67 3.60 -1.56
C GLN A 31 16.69 4.64 -2.11
N ILE A 32 15.42 4.26 -2.33
CA ILE A 32 14.38 5.17 -2.78
C ILE A 32 14.11 6.21 -1.68
N PRO A 33 13.96 7.50 -2.02
CA PRO A 33 13.64 8.54 -1.06
C PRO A 33 12.37 8.20 -0.26
N ALA A 34 12.44 8.37 1.06
CA ALA A 34 11.34 8.11 1.99
C ALA A 34 10.69 6.72 1.84
N PHE A 35 11.47 5.68 1.50
CA PHE A 35 10.98 4.32 1.28
C PHE A 35 10.19 3.73 2.46
N SER A 36 10.46 4.15 3.71
CA SER A 36 9.68 3.73 4.87
C SER A 36 8.20 4.12 4.78
N ILE A 37 7.88 5.29 4.20
CA ILE A 37 6.50 5.76 3.99
C ILE A 37 5.80 4.87 2.96
N PHE A 38 6.50 4.56 1.86
CA PHE A 38 6.01 3.63 0.85
C PHE A 38 5.73 2.25 1.46
N MET A 39 6.70 1.67 2.19
CA MET A 39 6.55 0.36 2.83
C MET A 39 5.36 0.32 3.79
N LEU A 40 5.20 1.36 4.62
CA LEU A 40 4.08 1.45 5.56
C LEU A 40 2.73 1.61 4.83
N SER A 41 2.68 2.40 3.75
CA SER A 41 1.47 2.54 2.95
C SER A 41 1.04 1.24 2.26
N SER A 42 2.00 0.45 1.76
CA SER A 42 1.74 -0.87 1.17
C SER A 42 1.27 -1.87 2.23
N GLY A 43 1.83 -1.80 3.45
CA GLY A 43 1.38 -2.63 4.56
C GLY A 43 -0.05 -2.32 4.99
N ILE A 44 -0.42 -1.05 5.09
CA ILE A 44 -1.80 -0.63 5.39
C ILE A 44 -2.77 -1.08 4.30
N LEU A 45 -2.37 -0.98 3.03
CA LEU A 45 -3.20 -1.44 1.90
C LEU A 45 -3.44 -2.95 1.96
N LEU A 46 -2.41 -3.72 2.30
CA LEU A 46 -2.54 -5.17 2.47
C LEU A 46 -3.49 -5.53 3.62
N ILE A 47 -3.47 -4.76 4.72
CA ILE A 47 -4.43 -4.92 5.82
C ILE A 47 -5.85 -4.60 5.35
N ALA A 48 -6.05 -3.58 4.51
CA ALA A 48 -7.37 -3.27 3.94
C ALA A 48 -7.93 -4.48 3.16
N TRP A 49 -7.13 -5.05 2.24
CA TRP A 49 -7.53 -6.23 1.47
C TRP A 49 -7.66 -7.51 2.29
N PHE A 50 -6.96 -7.59 3.42
CA PHE A 50 -7.24 -8.65 4.39
C PHE A 50 -8.63 -8.44 5.01
N CYS A 51 -8.98 -7.21 5.41
CA CYS A 51 -10.30 -6.91 5.94
C CYS A 51 -11.43 -7.25 4.96
N THR A 52 -11.29 -6.98 3.66
CA THR A 52 -12.32 -7.31 2.65
C THR A 52 -12.58 -8.81 2.55
N VAL A 53 -11.52 -9.62 2.53
CA VAL A 53 -11.65 -11.08 2.49
C VAL A 53 -12.40 -11.62 3.72
N PHE A 54 -12.25 -10.97 4.88
CA PHE A 54 -12.96 -11.37 6.11
C PHE A 54 -14.35 -10.71 6.24
N GLU A 55 -14.58 -9.55 5.64
CA GLU A 55 -15.89 -8.89 5.55
C GLU A 55 -16.92 -9.82 4.91
N ALA A 56 -16.51 -10.56 3.88
CA ALA A 56 -17.32 -11.58 3.23
C ALA A 56 -17.76 -12.74 4.18
N VAL A 57 -17.13 -12.88 5.36
CA VAL A 57 -17.35 -13.99 6.28
C VAL A 57 -17.94 -13.53 7.62
N PHE A 58 -17.59 -12.35 8.13
CA PHE A 58 -17.97 -11.89 9.47
C PHE A 58 -17.92 -10.37 9.64
N LEU A 59 -18.70 -9.81 10.60
CA LEU A 59 -18.63 -8.39 11.03
C LEU A 59 -18.60 -7.36 9.89
N TYR A 60 -19.48 -7.52 8.91
CA TYR A 60 -19.55 -6.72 7.69
C TYR A 60 -19.34 -5.22 7.92
N ASP A 61 -20.22 -4.56 8.69
CA ASP A 61 -20.16 -3.09 8.87
C ASP A 61 -18.86 -2.60 9.54
N PHE A 62 -18.30 -3.40 10.45
CA PHE A 62 -17.08 -3.02 11.15
C PHE A 62 -15.84 -3.18 10.25
N LEU A 63 -15.74 -4.30 9.53
CA LEU A 63 -14.62 -4.54 8.62
C LEU A 63 -14.66 -3.60 7.42
N ASN A 64 -15.85 -3.27 6.91
CA ASN A 64 -16.04 -2.27 5.86
C ASN A 64 -15.53 -0.88 6.29
N LEU A 65 -15.85 -0.45 7.52
CA LEU A 65 -15.34 0.82 8.05
C LEU A 65 -13.80 0.80 8.18
N VAL A 66 -13.23 -0.30 8.68
CA VAL A 66 -11.78 -0.45 8.82
C VAL A 66 -11.10 -0.44 7.45
N GLU A 67 -11.65 -1.15 6.46
CA GLU A 67 -11.17 -1.15 5.08
C GLU A 67 -11.10 0.27 4.53
N HIS A 68 -12.19 1.03 4.61
CA HIS A 68 -12.23 2.40 4.10
C HIS A 68 -11.22 3.33 4.80
N ILE A 69 -11.04 3.19 6.11
CA ILE A 69 -10.02 3.94 6.85
C ILE A 69 -8.61 3.55 6.39
N CYS A 70 -8.35 2.26 6.17
CA CYS A 70 -7.07 1.77 5.66
C CYS A 70 -6.80 2.28 4.23
N TYR A 71 -7.77 2.26 3.32
CA TYR A 71 -7.61 2.84 1.98
C TYR A 71 -7.31 4.33 2.00
N LEU A 72 -8.04 5.09 2.81
CA LEU A 72 -7.80 6.52 2.95
C LEU A 72 -6.38 6.79 3.48
N SER A 73 -6.00 6.07 4.53
CA SER A 73 -4.68 6.19 5.16
C SER A 73 -3.56 5.83 4.18
N SER A 74 -3.68 4.70 3.48
CA SER A 74 -2.71 4.26 2.47
C SER A 74 -2.58 5.28 1.34
N SER A 75 -3.71 5.81 0.84
CA SER A 75 -3.71 6.82 -0.23
C SER A 75 -3.02 8.12 0.19
N ILE A 76 -3.27 8.60 1.41
CA ILE A 76 -2.59 9.79 1.96
C ILE A 76 -1.08 9.54 2.06
N MET A 77 -0.67 8.36 2.55
CA MET A 77 0.74 8.03 2.70
C MET A 77 1.45 7.89 1.34
N ILE A 78 0.82 7.28 0.34
CA ILE A 78 1.33 7.24 -1.03
C ILE A 78 1.48 8.64 -1.59
N LEU A 79 0.49 9.52 -1.40
CA LEU A 79 0.57 10.92 -1.85
C LEU A 79 1.76 11.64 -1.19
N ILE A 80 1.93 11.49 0.12
CA ILE A 80 3.06 12.04 0.87
C ILE A 80 4.38 11.51 0.29
N TRP A 81 4.49 10.20 0.08
CA TRP A 81 5.68 9.57 -0.50
C TRP A 81 6.02 10.11 -1.90
N ILE A 82 5.02 10.25 -2.79
CA ILE A 82 5.19 10.82 -4.13
C ILE A 82 5.76 12.24 -4.05
N ILE A 83 5.24 13.08 -3.14
CA ILE A 83 5.74 14.44 -2.93
C ILE A 83 7.22 14.42 -2.49
N PHE A 84 7.59 13.52 -1.58
CA PHE A 84 8.98 13.37 -1.14
C PHE A 84 9.91 12.94 -2.28
N VAL A 85 9.49 11.96 -3.09
CA VAL A 85 10.28 11.49 -4.24
C VAL A 85 10.47 12.62 -5.27
N ILE A 86 9.41 13.37 -5.60
CA ILE A 86 9.50 14.50 -6.54
C ILE A 86 10.44 15.59 -6.01
N LYS A 87 10.34 15.92 -4.71
CA LYS A 87 11.22 16.92 -4.08
C LYS A 87 12.69 16.49 -4.08
N ALA A 88 12.96 15.25 -3.70
CA ALA A 88 14.31 14.69 -3.70
C ALA A 88 14.94 14.73 -5.11
N ARG A 89 14.17 14.34 -6.12
CA ARG A 89 14.63 14.41 -7.52
C ARG A 89 14.91 15.85 -7.97
N ARG A 90 14.08 16.83 -7.58
CA ARG A 90 14.29 18.24 -7.93
C ARG A 90 15.58 18.80 -7.30
N SER A 91 15.90 18.44 -6.04
CA SER A 91 17.13 18.88 -5.39
C SER A 91 18.39 18.34 -6.08
N GLU A 92 18.35 17.12 -6.61
CA GLU A 92 19.47 16.54 -7.36
C GLU A 92 19.74 17.29 -8.67
N LEU A 93 18.71 17.73 -9.39
CA LEU A 93 18.89 18.53 -10.61
C LEU A 93 19.57 19.89 -10.34
N HIS A 94 19.16 20.60 -9.29
CA HIS A 94 19.71 21.93 -8.98
C HIS A 94 21.08 21.89 -8.27
N ALA A 95 21.53 20.73 -7.79
CA ALA A 95 22.85 20.56 -7.20
C ALA A 95 23.95 20.28 -8.25
N GLY A 96 23.56 20.03 -9.50
CA GLY A 96 24.48 19.78 -10.62
C GLY A 96 24.73 20.99 -11.53
N ASP A 97 24.09 22.13 -11.25
CA ASP A 97 24.30 23.44 -11.90
C ASP A 97 25.28 24.30 -11.09
#